data_AF-A0AAN6UZC6-F1
#
_entry.id   AF-A0AAN6UZC6-F1
#
_cell.length_a   1.000
_cell.length_b   1.000
_cell.length_c   1.000
_cell.angle_alpha   90.00
_cell.angle_beta   90.00
_cell.angle_gamma   90.00
#
_symmetry.space_group_name_H-M   'P 1'
#
loop_
_entity.id
_entity.type
_entity.pdbx_description
1 polymer ?
#
loop_
_entity_poly.entity_id
_entity_poly.type
_entity_poly.pdbx_seq_one_letter_code
_entity_poly.pdbx_strand_id
1 'polypeptide(L)'
;MSQPLVSSLTESAVRLDPRDSREYAGNQEDSPLYDICEHPEQHDNVRDYDGEIVVVDDANAKSPGHVIIMPRDTSIKEIANLTTQHLPLLYRFRARARSEIHRMLREDPNRIPLFMTGFHTIPSLFPLHLHVQDWSLSTNKMFHPRHWKVPFSNMFISLEHVIAEIERTGHITIDADAYREEWASKPIRCPVCPGPQPQWESLDISELANHWRDHIAHWKSTSTLPLGKHPTTGLWTPTFPVILTTKRRGGMIGFPSSSSNKSQELPPQLAHLQTLYPSLEIHSYHTDDWPKIPKYILNKTTIYLSTTELPPPQIHLPRLQWIHLASSGLDLLNIPANNTLYNHRPGLHLTSSTGAGSAALAEWAVMNTMLLSRNMLTALRHQAQREWNPTGLMGYRTLSELAVGVIGFGSIGQSVAERFLGMGCTSVSALNPAGLPPPSSRGTAMEQKVQVIRATSPEALHAFLQKQDIVVLAAPVTQETVGLLGAAEFAAMKEGALVVNVARGPLIDEEALVKFLRNGHLGGAALDVAVEEPLGKDSPLWGLENVIITPHVAVMHGKYNDNMLSIFEENVRAHLDGRPKRNMASLPVVFPDLPKSYKPPTFTPAAPAPTRTPNVVYAVRERQ
;
A
#
# COMPACT_ATOMS: atom_id res chain seq x y z
N MET A 1 40.98 -4.45 51.04
CA MET A 1 42.36 -3.97 50.82
C MET A 1 42.52 -3.82 49.30
N SER A 2 42.17 -2.65 48.76
CA SER A 2 43.03 -1.46 48.59
C SER A 2 44.02 -1.62 47.42
N GLN A 3 43.64 -0.99 46.28
CA GLN A 3 44.40 -0.18 45.29
C GLN A 3 45.90 0.12 45.58
N PRO A 4 46.74 0.77 44.70
CA PRO A 4 46.43 1.52 43.45
C PRO A 4 47.54 1.59 42.33
N LEU A 5 47.28 2.45 41.31
CA LEU A 5 48.17 3.38 40.54
C LEU A 5 49.14 2.80 39.47
N VAL A 6 48.92 3.09 38.17
CA VAL A 6 49.30 4.31 37.40
C VAL A 6 50.82 4.48 37.19
N SER A 7 51.24 4.40 35.93
CA SER A 7 52.24 5.27 35.27
C SER A 7 52.34 4.80 33.80
N SER A 8 52.55 5.58 32.76
CA SER A 8 52.62 7.01 32.47
C SER A 8 52.94 7.06 30.97
N LEU A 9 52.49 8.10 30.26
CA LEU A 9 52.91 8.61 28.93
C LEU A 9 51.63 9.06 28.20
N THR A 10 51.42 10.29 27.78
CA THR A 10 52.11 11.57 27.95
C THR A 10 51.09 12.61 27.52
N GLU A 11 51.01 13.71 28.25
CA GLU A 11 50.20 14.89 27.94
C GLU A 11 50.66 15.54 26.63
N SER A 12 49.80 15.57 25.61
CA SER A 12 49.78 16.58 24.52
C SER A 12 48.61 16.39 23.54
N ALA A 13 47.52 15.70 23.91
CA ALA A 13 46.29 15.76 23.12
C ALA A 13 45.50 17.01 23.54
N VAL A 14 45.42 18.02 22.68
CA VAL A 14 44.45 19.11 22.81
C VAL A 14 43.06 18.48 22.88
N ARG A 15 42.48 18.42 24.09
CA ARG A 15 41.09 18.00 24.29
C ARG A 15 40.20 19.10 23.76
N LEU A 16 39.40 18.80 22.74
CA LEU A 16 38.24 19.61 22.34
C LEU A 16 37.21 19.59 23.48
N ASP A 17 37.39 20.46 24.47
CA ASP A 17 36.52 20.60 25.64
C ASP A 17 35.45 21.68 25.36
N PRO A 18 34.17 21.32 25.18
CA PRO A 18 33.11 22.28 24.80
C PRO A 18 32.61 23.12 25.97
N ARG A 19 33.40 23.31 27.03
CA ARG A 19 32.95 23.91 28.30
C ARG A 19 32.40 25.34 28.17
N ASP A 20 32.63 26.05 27.07
CA ASP A 20 32.29 27.48 26.92
C ASP A 20 31.35 27.83 25.75
N SER A 21 30.49 26.93 25.26
CA SER A 21 29.58 27.29 24.13
C SER A 21 28.50 28.35 24.45
N ARG A 22 28.39 28.81 25.70
CA ARG A 22 27.64 30.03 26.07
C ARG A 22 28.52 31.29 26.26
N GLU A 23 29.84 31.13 26.27
CA GLU A 23 30.85 32.21 26.40
C GLU A 23 31.68 32.45 25.14
N TYR A 24 31.50 31.69 24.05
CA TYR A 24 31.98 32.07 22.70
C TYR A 24 31.16 33.22 22.09
N ALA A 25 31.04 34.30 22.85
CA ALA A 25 30.94 35.66 22.36
C ALA A 25 32.34 36.31 22.24
N GLY A 26 33.41 35.52 22.42
CA GLY A 26 34.81 35.86 22.10
C GLY A 26 35.14 35.61 20.62
N ASN A 27 36.22 36.23 20.13
CA ASN A 27 36.55 36.31 18.71
C ASN A 27 36.56 34.95 17.97
N GLN A 28 36.18 35.01 16.68
CA GLN A 28 35.98 33.86 15.79
C GLN A 28 37.23 32.99 15.54
N GLU A 29 38.41 33.51 15.87
CA GLU A 29 39.72 32.83 15.77
C GLU A 29 39.94 31.80 16.89
N ASP A 30 39.12 31.82 17.96
CA ASP A 30 39.25 30.92 19.11
C ASP A 30 38.51 29.57 18.91
N SER A 31 37.85 29.33 17.77
CA SER A 31 37.16 28.06 17.52
C SER A 31 38.15 26.91 17.35
N PRO A 32 37.99 25.79 18.06
CA PRO A 32 38.99 24.74 18.04
C PRO A 32 38.99 23.90 16.74
N LEU A 33 38.03 24.11 15.83
CA LEU A 33 38.07 23.55 14.48
C LEU A 33 38.86 24.45 13.50
N TYR A 34 39.04 25.73 13.82
CA TYR A 34 39.74 26.70 12.98
C TYR A 34 41.24 26.35 12.91
N ASP A 35 41.86 26.14 14.07
CA ASP A 35 43.26 25.69 14.21
C ASP A 35 43.51 24.38 13.45
N ILE A 36 42.58 23.42 13.56
CA ILE A 36 42.66 22.14 12.83
C ILE A 36 42.60 22.34 11.30
N CYS A 37 41.88 23.33 10.81
CA CYS A 37 41.79 23.62 9.37
C CYS A 37 43.07 24.30 8.83
N GLU A 38 43.65 25.20 9.63
CA GLU A 38 44.90 25.90 9.28
C GLU A 38 46.13 24.99 9.39
N HIS A 39 46.22 24.23 10.48
CA HIS A 39 47.38 23.41 10.86
C HIS A 39 47.04 21.93 11.08
N PRO A 40 46.41 21.23 10.11
CA PRO A 40 45.96 19.84 10.27
C PRO A 40 47.11 18.87 10.63
N GLU A 41 48.35 19.17 10.25
CA GLU A 41 49.52 18.38 10.57
C GLU A 41 49.90 18.37 12.07
N GLN A 42 49.36 19.30 12.86
CA GLN A 42 49.68 19.45 14.28
C GLN A 42 48.69 18.70 15.20
N HIS A 43 47.71 18.00 14.63
CA HIS A 43 46.63 17.38 15.39
C HIS A 43 46.53 15.86 15.16
N ASP A 44 46.68 15.09 16.24
CA ASP A 44 46.68 13.62 16.21
C ASP A 44 45.33 13.00 15.80
N ASN A 45 44.23 13.74 15.89
CA ASN A 45 42.89 13.28 15.48
C ASN A 45 42.58 13.58 14.01
N VAL A 46 43.50 14.19 13.26
CA VAL A 46 43.38 14.36 11.81
C VAL A 46 43.72 13.05 11.11
N ARG A 47 42.79 12.56 10.30
CA ARG A 47 42.94 11.29 9.58
C ARG A 47 43.52 11.46 8.20
N ASP A 48 43.04 12.47 7.50
CA ASP A 48 43.41 12.76 6.12
C ASP A 48 43.15 14.23 5.86
N TYR A 49 43.99 14.84 5.04
CA TYR A 49 43.77 16.19 4.57
C TYR A 49 44.39 16.36 3.18
N ASP A 50 43.85 17.31 2.43
CA ASP A 50 44.40 17.74 1.15
C ASP A 50 44.34 19.27 1.03
N GLY A 51 44.62 19.81 -0.16
CA GLY A 51 44.64 21.26 -0.38
C GLY A 51 43.30 21.97 -0.10
N GLU A 52 42.18 21.24 -0.02
CA GLU A 52 40.85 21.84 0.16
C GLU A 52 40.07 21.27 1.35
N ILE A 53 40.36 20.05 1.82
CA ILE A 53 39.54 19.35 2.82
C ILE A 53 40.39 18.78 3.94
N VAL A 54 39.89 18.84 5.17
CA VAL A 54 40.40 18.11 6.35
C VAL A 54 39.35 17.12 6.84
N VAL A 55 39.78 15.90 7.15
CA VAL A 55 38.96 14.81 7.68
C VAL A 55 39.49 14.43 9.05
N VAL A 56 38.64 14.53 10.08
CA VAL A 56 39.06 14.33 11.47
C VAL A 56 38.14 13.40 12.22
N ASP A 57 38.71 12.65 13.16
CA ASP A 57 37.93 11.95 14.16
C ASP A 57 37.32 12.94 15.14
N ASP A 58 36.00 12.82 15.33
CA ASP A 58 35.31 13.62 16.32
C ASP A 58 35.75 13.18 17.72
N ALA A 59 36.47 14.06 18.42
CA ALA A 59 36.87 13.83 19.81
C ALA A 59 35.65 13.63 20.73
N ASN A 60 34.46 14.09 20.32
CA ASN A 60 33.18 13.94 20.99
C ASN A 60 32.21 12.98 20.26
N ALA A 61 32.78 12.00 19.53
CA ALA A 61 32.07 11.01 18.74
C ALA A 61 30.80 10.45 19.38
N LYS A 62 29.66 10.58 18.68
CA LYS A 62 28.34 10.06 19.07
C LYS A 62 28.15 8.58 18.68
N SER A 63 28.98 8.11 17.75
CA SER A 63 29.07 6.73 17.27
C SER A 63 30.55 6.35 17.11
N PRO A 64 30.93 5.07 17.14
CA PRO A 64 32.31 4.64 16.95
C PRO A 64 32.90 5.05 15.58
N GLY A 65 32.04 5.31 14.58
CA GLY A 65 32.43 5.80 13.27
C GLY A 65 32.10 7.29 13.03
N HIS A 66 32.11 8.15 14.06
CA HIS A 66 31.80 9.58 13.86
C HIS A 66 33.03 10.35 13.35
N VAL A 67 32.97 10.80 12.11
CA VAL A 67 34.01 11.58 11.43
C VAL A 67 33.45 12.93 11.00
N ILE A 68 34.28 13.96 11.04
CA ILE A 68 33.94 15.32 10.61
C ILE A 68 34.80 15.68 9.39
N ILE A 69 34.18 16.28 8.38
CA ILE A 69 34.82 16.73 7.13
C ILE A 69 34.65 18.24 7.01
N MET A 70 35.75 18.96 6.85
CA MET A 70 35.81 20.42 6.93
C MET A 70 36.55 21.00 5.72
N PRO A 71 36.24 22.22 5.27
CA PRO A 71 37.04 22.89 4.28
C PRO A 71 38.32 23.43 4.93
N ARG A 72 39.44 23.44 4.21
CA ARG A 72 40.62 24.21 4.62
C ARG A 72 40.40 25.71 4.52
N ASP A 73 39.51 26.15 3.63
CA ASP A 73 39.11 27.55 3.54
C ASP A 73 38.21 27.92 4.73
N THR A 74 38.83 28.56 5.72
CA THR A 74 38.18 28.99 6.96
C THR A 74 37.23 30.19 6.77
N SER A 75 37.20 30.80 5.57
CA SER A 75 36.22 31.85 5.25
C SER A 75 34.80 31.29 5.09
N ILE A 76 34.65 29.98 4.85
CA ILE A 76 33.37 29.29 4.72
C ILE A 76 32.86 28.91 6.12
N LYS A 77 32.07 29.81 6.69
CA LYS A 77 31.68 29.75 8.12
C LYS A 77 30.46 28.88 8.37
N GLU A 78 29.39 29.08 7.61
CA GLU A 78 28.11 28.45 7.87
C GLU A 78 27.43 27.97 6.58
N ILE A 79 26.45 27.08 6.76
CA ILE A 79 25.63 26.55 5.67
C ILE A 79 24.92 27.68 4.92
N ALA A 80 24.49 28.73 5.64
CA ALA A 80 23.81 29.91 5.11
C ALA A 80 24.64 30.71 4.10
N ASN A 81 25.97 30.58 4.13
CA ASN A 81 26.87 31.26 3.21
C ASN A 81 27.12 30.48 1.91
N LEU A 82 26.57 29.27 1.80
CA LEU A 82 26.74 28.44 0.62
C LEU A 82 25.91 28.94 -0.56
N THR A 83 26.54 28.91 -1.72
CA THR A 83 26.01 29.38 -3.00
C THR A 83 26.44 28.43 -4.11
N THR A 84 26.01 28.67 -5.35
CA THR A 84 26.45 27.90 -6.52
C THR A 84 27.97 27.80 -6.67
N GLN A 85 28.74 28.80 -6.22
CA GLN A 85 30.20 28.79 -6.28
C GLN A 85 30.82 27.68 -5.41
N HIS A 86 30.09 27.23 -4.38
CA HIS A 86 30.56 26.23 -3.43
C HIS A 86 30.15 24.79 -3.81
N LEU A 87 29.39 24.59 -4.90
CA LEU A 87 28.98 23.25 -5.35
C LEU A 87 30.17 22.29 -5.60
N PRO A 88 31.29 22.70 -6.22
CA PRO A 88 32.46 21.82 -6.39
C PRO A 88 32.99 21.26 -5.06
N LEU A 89 33.11 22.13 -4.04
CA LEU A 89 33.51 21.75 -2.69
C LEU A 89 32.52 20.76 -2.06
N LEU A 90 31.22 21.01 -2.17
CA LEU A 90 30.17 20.13 -1.62
C LEU A 90 30.16 18.74 -2.30
N TYR A 91 30.46 18.65 -3.60
CA TYR A 91 30.63 17.36 -4.26
C TYR A 91 31.88 16.62 -3.78
N ARG A 92 32.98 17.34 -3.48
CA ARG A 92 34.16 16.73 -2.85
C ARG A 92 33.86 16.24 -1.44
N PHE A 93 33.10 17.00 -0.65
CA PHE A 93 32.58 16.57 0.64
C PHE A 93 31.80 15.26 0.52
N ARG A 94 30.91 15.17 -0.48
CA ARG A 94 30.15 13.94 -0.78
C ARG A 94 31.07 12.77 -1.11
N ALA A 95 32.09 12.98 -1.93
CA ALA A 95 33.05 11.95 -2.29
C ALA A 95 33.85 11.46 -1.07
N ARG A 96 34.34 12.38 -0.23
CA ARG A 96 35.06 12.05 1.00
C ARG A 96 34.17 11.32 2.01
N ALA A 97 32.94 11.76 2.20
CA ALA A 97 31.97 11.09 3.07
C ALA A 97 31.71 9.63 2.63
N ARG A 98 31.58 9.38 1.32
CA ARG A 98 31.44 8.01 0.80
C ARG A 98 32.67 7.15 1.09
N SER A 99 33.87 7.69 0.89
CA SER A 99 35.12 6.98 1.19
C SER A 99 35.19 6.57 2.65
N GLU A 100 34.81 7.47 3.57
CA GLU A 100 34.77 7.19 5.00
C GLU A 100 33.75 6.12 5.37
N ILE A 101 32.55 6.18 4.80
CA ILE A 101 31.52 5.15 5.02
C ILE A 101 32.00 3.78 4.53
N HIS A 102 32.62 3.72 3.35
CA HIS A 102 33.18 2.48 2.84
C HIS A 102 34.32 1.94 3.70
N ARG A 103 35.15 2.82 4.27
CA ARG A 103 36.19 2.43 5.22
C ARG A 103 35.58 1.82 6.48
N MET A 104 34.60 2.50 7.10
CA MET A 104 33.91 2.02 8.31
C MET A 104 33.26 0.64 8.12
N LEU A 105 32.67 0.39 6.95
CA LEU A 105 32.09 -0.91 6.60
C LEU A 105 33.15 -2.00 6.34
N ARG A 106 34.35 -1.64 5.87
CA ARG A 106 35.46 -2.60 5.72
C ARG A 106 36.07 -2.97 7.06
N GLU A 107 36.22 -2.01 7.95
CA GLU A 107 36.79 -2.21 9.29
C GLU A 107 35.89 -3.01 10.20
N ASP A 108 34.57 -2.80 10.09
CA ASP A 108 33.57 -3.59 10.80
C ASP A 108 32.44 -3.99 9.85
N PRO A 109 32.55 -5.18 9.23
CA PRO A 109 31.50 -5.72 8.36
C PRO A 109 30.16 -5.95 9.06
N ASN A 110 30.15 -6.03 10.40
CA ASN A 110 28.93 -6.19 11.20
C ASN A 110 28.35 -4.84 11.66
N ARG A 111 28.93 -3.73 11.23
CA ARG A 111 28.43 -2.38 11.50
C ARG A 111 27.06 -2.20 10.85
N ILE A 112 26.18 -1.47 11.53
CA ILE A 112 24.87 -1.10 10.98
C ILE A 112 25.12 -0.23 9.74
N PRO A 113 24.68 -0.64 8.53
CA PRO A 113 24.94 0.07 7.29
C PRO A 113 23.96 1.23 7.09
N LEU A 114 23.67 1.97 8.16
CA LEU A 114 22.80 3.13 8.16
C LEU A 114 23.66 4.32 8.62
N PHE A 115 23.95 5.21 7.67
CA PHE A 115 24.84 6.35 7.86
C PHE A 115 24.09 7.66 7.61
N MET A 116 24.49 8.69 8.32
CA MET A 116 24.05 10.06 8.13
C MET A 116 25.21 10.94 7.67
N THR A 117 24.95 11.75 6.65
CA THR A 117 25.87 12.76 6.12
C THR A 117 25.17 14.11 6.03
N GLY A 118 25.65 15.11 6.78
CA GLY A 118 24.99 16.41 6.81
C GLY A 118 25.59 17.40 7.80
N PHE A 119 24.98 18.57 7.82
CA PHE A 119 25.43 19.75 8.55
C PHE A 119 24.46 20.06 9.69
N HIS A 120 24.91 20.75 10.73
CA HIS A 120 24.02 21.34 11.71
C HIS A 120 23.52 22.72 11.26
N THR A 121 22.30 23.06 11.66
CA THR A 121 21.59 24.34 11.39
C THR A 121 21.90 25.44 12.38
N ILE A 122 22.46 25.07 13.53
CA ILE A 122 22.87 26.00 14.56
C ILE A 122 24.37 26.27 14.37
N PRO A 123 24.82 27.54 14.39
CA PRO A 123 26.23 27.87 14.43
C PRO A 123 26.85 27.26 15.69
N SER A 124 27.62 26.21 15.54
CA SER A 124 28.37 25.62 16.64
C SER A 124 29.70 25.16 16.09
N LEU A 125 30.79 25.82 16.49
CA LEU A 125 32.15 25.59 16.02
C LEU A 125 32.35 25.99 14.54
N PHE A 126 32.88 27.20 14.30
CA PHE A 126 33.38 27.61 12.99
C PHE A 126 34.68 26.87 12.67
N PRO A 127 35.02 26.51 11.41
CA PRO A 127 34.29 26.72 10.16
C PRO A 127 33.22 25.64 9.86
N LEU A 128 32.54 25.76 8.70
CA LEU A 128 31.53 24.82 8.22
C LEU A 128 32.05 23.38 8.27
N HIS A 129 31.26 22.44 8.76
CA HIS A 129 31.70 21.04 8.85
C HIS A 129 30.58 20.04 8.61
N LEU A 130 30.89 18.99 7.86
CA LEU A 130 30.01 17.88 7.53
C LEU A 130 30.27 16.71 8.48
N HIS A 131 29.23 16.26 9.15
CA HIS A 131 29.27 15.04 9.94
C HIS A 131 29.04 13.81 9.07
N VAL A 132 29.83 12.77 9.28
CA VAL A 132 29.66 11.42 8.74
C VAL A 132 29.61 10.47 9.93
N GLN A 133 28.44 9.88 10.19
CA GLN A 133 28.25 9.02 11.37
C GLN A 133 27.32 7.85 11.07
N ASP A 134 27.56 6.72 11.73
CA ASP A 134 26.66 5.57 11.68
C ASP A 134 25.58 5.65 12.76
N TRP A 135 24.54 4.84 12.59
CA TRP A 135 23.38 4.81 13.48
C TRP A 135 23.52 3.90 14.69
N SER A 136 24.68 3.27 14.89
CA SER A 136 24.87 2.37 16.03
C SER A 136 24.90 3.08 17.38
N LEU A 137 25.02 4.42 17.39
CA LEU A 137 24.82 5.32 18.53
C LEU A 137 25.15 4.63 19.87
N SER A 138 26.44 4.48 20.14
CA SER A 138 26.91 3.56 21.18
C SER A 138 27.91 4.17 22.16
N THR A 139 28.12 5.49 22.14
CA THR A 139 29.09 6.14 23.03
C THR A 139 28.38 6.88 24.17
N ASN A 140 28.99 6.87 25.36
CA ASN A 140 28.50 7.63 26.52
C ASN A 140 28.55 9.15 26.29
N LYS A 141 29.26 9.62 25.26
CA LYS A 141 29.41 11.04 24.89
C LYS A 141 28.18 11.61 24.17
N MET A 142 27.27 10.74 23.74
CA MET A 142 26.07 11.10 23.00
C MET A 142 25.04 11.90 23.80
N PHE A 143 25.04 11.76 25.13
CA PHE A 143 23.99 12.31 25.99
C PHE A 143 24.52 13.34 27.00
N HIS A 144 25.67 13.96 26.74
CA HIS A 144 26.19 14.99 27.62
C HIS A 144 25.29 16.25 27.55
N PRO A 145 24.82 16.83 28.68
CA PRO A 145 23.90 17.97 28.69
C PRO A 145 24.39 19.22 27.94
N ARG A 146 25.71 19.33 27.77
CA ARG A 146 26.37 20.44 27.06
C ARG A 146 26.68 20.14 25.60
N HIS A 147 26.48 18.90 25.13
CA HIS A 147 26.62 18.52 23.73
C HIS A 147 25.23 18.62 23.10
N TRP A 148 25.05 19.61 22.24
CA TRP A 148 23.73 19.92 21.71
C TRP A 148 23.14 18.73 20.95
N LYS A 149 21.83 18.60 21.14
CA LYS A 149 20.94 17.43 21.00
C LYS A 149 21.34 16.39 19.95
N VAL A 150 21.12 15.14 20.35
CA VAL A 150 21.12 13.84 19.62
C VAL A 150 20.96 13.98 18.08
N PRO A 151 21.59 13.10 17.26
CA PRO A 151 21.44 13.06 15.79
C PRO A 151 20.00 13.04 15.25
N PHE A 152 19.02 12.78 16.12
CA PHE A 152 17.59 12.76 15.82
C PHE A 152 16.91 14.13 15.92
N SER A 153 17.66 15.18 16.22
CA SER A 153 17.15 16.55 16.08
C SER A 153 17.17 16.92 14.61
N ASN A 154 16.08 17.46 14.05
CA ASN A 154 16.10 17.95 12.67
C ASN A 154 16.92 19.24 12.52
N MET A 155 17.76 19.57 13.52
CA MET A 155 18.84 20.52 13.35
C MET A 155 19.90 20.01 12.37
N PHE A 156 19.82 18.75 11.94
CA PHE A 156 20.68 18.15 10.92
C PHE A 156 20.07 18.26 9.51
N ILE A 157 20.78 18.89 8.58
CA ILE A 157 20.39 18.99 7.17
C ILE A 157 21.31 18.11 6.34
N SER A 158 20.71 17.20 5.56
CA SER A 158 21.51 16.28 4.73
C SER A 158 22.29 17.03 3.66
N LEU A 159 23.54 16.60 3.41
CA LEU A 159 24.41 17.18 2.37
C LEU A 159 23.72 17.24 1.00
N GLU A 160 22.94 16.21 0.68
CA GLU A 160 22.28 16.08 -0.62
C GLU A 160 21.11 17.05 -0.75
N HIS A 161 20.42 17.35 0.36
CA HIS A 161 19.41 18.40 0.39
C HIS A 161 20.02 19.78 0.14
N VAL A 162 21.17 20.08 0.77
CA VAL A 162 21.91 21.33 0.55
C VAL A 162 22.31 21.50 -0.92
N ILE A 163 22.90 20.46 -1.50
CA ILE A 163 23.31 20.46 -2.92
C ILE A 163 22.10 20.69 -3.82
N ALA A 164 21.02 19.92 -3.64
CA ALA A 164 19.83 20.00 -4.49
C ALA A 164 19.14 21.38 -4.39
N GLU A 165 19.11 21.97 -3.21
CA GLU A 165 18.52 23.29 -3.01
C GLU A 165 19.38 24.39 -3.66
N ILE A 166 20.70 24.37 -3.48
CA ILE A 166 21.60 25.32 -4.16
C ILE A 166 21.53 25.16 -5.68
N GLU A 167 21.45 23.94 -6.20
CA GLU A 167 21.23 23.69 -7.64
C GLU A 167 19.90 24.30 -8.14
N ARG A 168 18.86 24.31 -7.30
CA ARG A 168 17.52 24.78 -7.64
C ARG A 168 17.37 26.31 -7.54
N THR A 169 17.89 26.92 -6.49
CA THR A 169 17.64 28.34 -6.13
C THR A 169 18.89 29.21 -6.16
N GLY A 170 20.07 28.60 -6.31
CA GLY A 170 21.36 29.27 -6.36
C GLY A 170 21.99 29.60 -5.00
N HIS A 171 21.24 29.39 -3.91
CA HIS A 171 21.66 29.67 -2.53
C HIS A 171 20.85 28.77 -1.58
N ILE A 172 21.17 28.77 -0.28
CA ILE A 172 20.37 28.05 0.71
C ILE A 172 19.36 29.00 1.37
N THR A 173 18.12 28.56 1.59
CA THR A 173 17.03 29.38 2.17
C THR A 173 16.65 28.93 3.58
N ILE A 174 17.64 28.58 4.41
CA ILE A 174 17.37 28.14 5.79
C ILE A 174 17.29 29.36 6.71
N ASP A 175 16.11 29.59 7.30
CA ASP A 175 15.94 30.50 8.42
C ASP A 175 16.18 29.72 9.73
N ALA A 176 17.37 29.89 10.31
CA ALA A 176 17.80 29.15 11.49
C ALA A 176 16.94 29.42 12.73
N ASP A 177 16.31 30.60 12.83
CA ASP A 177 15.51 31.00 13.99
C ASP A 177 14.09 30.48 13.88
N ALA A 178 13.47 30.59 12.71
CA ALA A 178 12.18 29.94 12.43
C ALA A 178 12.26 28.41 12.60
N TYR A 179 13.39 27.81 12.17
CA TYR A 179 13.62 26.36 12.32
C TYR A 179 13.81 25.95 13.79
N ARG A 180 14.44 26.81 14.61
CA ARG A 180 14.60 26.59 16.06
C ARG A 180 13.25 26.60 16.79
N GLU A 181 12.38 27.56 16.49
CA GLU A 181 11.06 27.69 17.11
C GLU A 181 10.12 26.55 16.74
N GLU A 182 10.06 26.17 15.45
CA GLU A 182 9.27 25.03 14.99
C GLU A 182 9.69 23.73 15.69
N TRP A 183 10.99 23.56 15.98
CA TRP A 183 11.54 22.34 16.56
C TRP A 183 11.37 22.21 18.06
N ALA A 184 11.46 23.32 18.80
CA ALA A 184 11.15 23.31 20.23
C ALA A 184 9.73 22.77 20.50
N SER A 185 8.82 22.88 19.53
CA SER A 185 7.44 22.41 19.61
C SER A 185 7.21 20.93 19.27
N LYS A 186 8.19 20.22 18.67
CA LYS A 186 8.01 18.86 18.17
C LYS A 186 8.54 17.79 19.14
N PRO A 187 7.82 16.67 19.34
CA PRO A 187 8.36 15.54 20.08
C PRO A 187 9.55 14.97 19.32
N ILE A 188 10.66 14.73 20.01
CA ILE A 188 11.78 13.96 19.45
C ILE A 188 11.23 12.55 19.08
N ARG A 189 11.87 11.81 18.16
CA ARG A 189 11.39 10.48 17.73
C ARG A 189 12.51 9.47 17.65
N CYS A 190 12.20 8.22 18.04
CA CYS A 190 13.03 7.08 17.68
C CYS A 190 12.63 6.59 16.27
N PRO A 191 13.56 6.55 15.30
CA PRO A 191 13.37 6.10 13.92
C PRO A 191 13.21 4.58 13.77
N VAL A 192 13.41 3.82 14.86
CA VAL A 192 13.10 2.39 14.93
C VAL A 192 11.72 2.14 15.56
N CYS A 193 11.20 3.07 16.37
CA CYS A 193 9.94 2.89 17.08
C CYS A 193 8.73 3.39 16.26
N PRO A 194 7.59 2.69 16.29
CA PRO A 194 6.42 3.00 15.46
C PRO A 194 5.55 4.18 15.97
N GLY A 195 5.97 4.93 16.99
CA GLY A 195 5.16 5.99 17.59
C GLY A 195 5.94 7.11 18.28
N PRO A 196 5.30 8.29 18.47
CA PRO A 196 5.85 9.36 19.30
C PRO A 196 6.00 8.83 20.73
N GLN A 197 7.18 8.98 21.33
CA GLN A 197 7.35 8.64 22.75
C GLN A 197 6.80 9.81 23.60
N PRO A 198 6.35 9.58 24.84
CA PRO A 198 5.59 10.56 25.64
C PRO A 198 6.47 11.71 26.15
N GLN A 199 6.10 12.98 25.89
CA GLN A 199 6.72 14.25 26.33
C GLN A 199 7.98 14.14 27.24
N TRP A 200 9.17 14.29 26.64
CA TRP A 200 10.49 13.93 27.20
C TRP A 200 11.15 14.99 28.06
N GLU A 201 10.40 15.96 28.54
CA GLU A 201 10.92 17.01 29.41
C GLU A 201 11.32 16.47 30.80
N SER A 202 10.95 15.23 31.13
CA SER A 202 11.19 14.59 32.44
C SER A 202 12.10 13.35 32.43
N LEU A 203 12.71 12.97 31.30
CA LEU A 203 13.49 11.72 31.21
C LEU A 203 14.94 11.90 31.65
N ASP A 204 15.42 10.98 32.49
CA ASP A 204 16.85 10.82 32.78
C ASP A 204 17.58 10.39 31.50
N ILE A 205 18.62 11.15 31.18
CA ILE A 205 19.57 10.95 30.08
C ILE A 205 20.07 9.49 30.00
N SER A 206 20.20 8.82 31.14
CA SER A 206 20.65 7.43 31.25
C SER A 206 19.61 6.41 30.78
N GLU A 207 18.32 6.67 31.02
CA GLU A 207 17.22 5.80 30.58
C GLU A 207 17.03 5.85 29.06
N LEU A 208 17.20 7.04 28.47
CA LEU A 208 17.24 7.22 27.02
C LEU A 208 18.38 6.37 26.43
N ALA A 209 19.60 6.47 26.97
CA ALA A 209 20.75 5.72 26.49
C ALA A 209 20.54 4.20 26.48
N ASN A 210 19.83 3.67 27.48
CA ASN A 210 19.51 2.24 27.57
C ASN A 210 18.46 1.83 26.52
N HIS A 211 17.37 2.60 26.40
CA HIS A 211 16.30 2.33 25.42
C HIS A 211 16.84 2.22 23.98
N TRP A 212 17.72 3.13 23.58
CA TRP A 212 18.33 3.10 22.24
C TRP A 212 19.27 1.91 22.05
N ARG A 213 20.10 1.59 23.05
CA ARG A 213 20.99 0.40 23.00
C ARG A 213 20.18 -0.88 22.81
N ASP A 214 19.10 -1.04 23.56
CA ASP A 214 18.26 -2.23 23.50
C ASP A 214 17.51 -2.35 22.16
N HIS A 215 16.98 -1.24 21.64
CA HIS A 215 16.31 -1.22 20.33
C HIS A 215 17.27 -1.48 19.17
N ILE A 216 18.50 -0.94 19.22
CA ILE A 216 19.53 -1.19 18.22
C ILE A 216 19.97 -2.68 18.26
N ALA A 217 20.12 -3.25 19.45
CA ALA A 217 20.42 -4.68 19.61
C ALA A 217 19.28 -5.57 19.10
N HIS A 218 18.03 -5.20 19.37
CA HIS A 218 16.84 -5.89 18.85
C HIS A 218 16.72 -5.76 17.32
N TRP A 219 17.00 -4.60 16.76
CA TRP A 219 16.97 -4.37 15.30
C TRP A 219 18.03 -5.23 14.60
N LYS A 220 19.25 -5.28 15.14
CA LYS A 220 20.34 -6.15 14.63
C LYS A 220 19.96 -7.63 14.64
N SER A 221 19.14 -8.08 15.58
CA SER A 221 18.73 -9.49 15.69
C SER A 221 17.49 -9.86 14.87
N THR A 222 16.72 -8.88 14.37
CA THR A 222 15.40 -9.11 13.75
C THR A 222 15.28 -8.61 12.30
N SER A 223 16.15 -7.72 11.84
CA SER A 223 15.95 -7.02 10.56
C SER A 223 16.70 -7.66 9.39
N THR A 224 15.96 -8.16 8.41
CA THR A 224 16.43 -8.51 7.06
C THR A 224 15.88 -7.52 6.03
N LEU A 225 16.13 -6.22 6.21
CA LEU A 225 15.76 -5.25 5.17
C LEU A 225 16.71 -5.40 3.96
N PRO A 226 16.19 -5.51 2.72
CA PRO A 226 17.03 -5.41 1.54
C PRO A 226 17.56 -3.97 1.46
N LEU A 227 18.87 -3.82 1.66
CA LEU A 227 19.56 -2.55 1.44
C LEU A 227 19.73 -2.34 -0.06
N GLY A 228 19.32 -1.18 -0.56
CA GLY A 228 19.60 -0.78 -1.94
C GLY A 228 20.56 0.41 -1.96
N LYS A 229 21.43 0.45 -2.98
CA LYS A 229 22.26 1.63 -3.24
C LYS A 229 21.38 2.77 -3.77
N HIS A 230 21.37 3.89 -3.05
CA HIS A 230 20.66 5.09 -3.46
C HIS A 230 21.33 5.68 -4.72
N PRO A 231 20.59 5.91 -5.82
CA PRO A 231 21.18 6.10 -7.15
C PRO A 231 21.94 7.43 -7.33
N THR A 232 21.58 8.48 -6.59
CA THR A 232 22.30 9.77 -6.60
C THR A 232 23.40 9.83 -5.54
N THR A 233 23.20 9.16 -4.40
CA THR A 233 24.04 9.33 -3.21
C THR A 233 25.00 8.16 -2.99
N GLY A 234 24.86 7.04 -3.70
CA GLY A 234 25.74 5.86 -3.61
C GLY A 234 25.67 5.12 -2.26
N LEU A 235 24.95 5.68 -1.29
CA LEU A 235 24.81 5.17 0.06
C LEU A 235 23.87 3.97 0.09
N TRP A 236 24.16 3.04 0.99
CA TRP A 236 23.22 2.00 1.37
C TRP A 236 22.16 2.64 2.25
N THR A 237 20.96 2.77 1.71
CA THR A 237 19.79 3.23 2.47
C THR A 237 18.75 2.12 2.45
N PRO A 238 17.88 2.03 3.47
CA PRO A 238 16.66 1.26 3.31
C PRO A 238 15.98 1.75 2.03
N THR A 239 15.77 0.88 1.04
CA THR A 239 14.99 1.25 -0.14
C THR A 239 13.55 1.36 0.31
N PHE A 240 13.13 2.57 0.64
CA PHE A 240 11.76 2.80 1.00
C PHE A 240 10.86 2.60 -0.22
N PRO A 241 9.73 1.90 -0.08
CA PRO A 241 8.89 1.64 -1.21
C PRO A 241 8.36 2.95 -1.77
N VAL A 242 8.30 3.05 -3.08
CA VAL A 242 7.52 4.09 -3.75
C VAL A 242 6.27 3.42 -4.28
N ILE A 243 5.12 3.82 -3.75
CA ILE A 243 3.81 3.40 -4.22
C ILE A 243 3.38 4.38 -5.32
N LEU A 244 3.23 3.87 -6.52
CA LEU A 244 2.59 4.58 -7.62
C LEU A 244 1.14 4.11 -7.73
N THR A 245 0.20 5.04 -7.73
CA THR A 245 -1.20 4.75 -8.02
C THR A 245 -1.71 5.56 -9.21
N THR A 246 -2.49 4.89 -10.07
CA THR A 246 -3.14 5.52 -11.23
C THR A 246 -4.66 5.40 -11.15
N LYS A 247 -5.35 6.42 -11.67
CA LYS A 247 -6.82 6.44 -11.77
C LYS A 247 -7.29 6.87 -13.15
N ARG A 248 -8.43 6.33 -13.60
CA ARG A 248 -9.18 6.90 -14.73
C ARG A 248 -9.97 8.13 -14.28
N ARG A 249 -10.17 9.09 -15.18
CA ARG A 249 -11.14 10.17 -14.97
C ARG A 249 -12.55 9.58 -14.80
N GLY A 250 -13.21 9.90 -13.69
CA GLY A 250 -14.53 9.36 -13.35
C GLY A 250 -14.54 7.90 -12.89
N GLY A 251 -13.37 7.27 -12.72
CA GLY A 251 -13.24 5.92 -12.18
C GLY A 251 -13.52 5.87 -10.68
N MET A 252 -13.97 4.72 -10.21
CA MET A 252 -14.38 4.45 -8.82
C MET A 252 -13.26 4.61 -7.79
N ILE A 253 -11.99 4.61 -8.23
CA ILE A 253 -10.82 4.95 -7.43
C ILE A 253 -10.42 6.37 -7.77
N GLY A 254 -10.79 7.31 -6.91
CA GLY A 254 -10.55 8.73 -7.12
C GLY A 254 -9.88 9.38 -5.93
N PHE A 255 -8.54 9.32 -5.85
CA PHE A 255 -7.77 10.37 -5.17
C PHE A 255 -7.93 11.67 -5.94
N PRO A 256 -7.97 12.87 -5.35
CA PRO A 256 -7.89 14.11 -6.13
C PRO A 256 -6.58 14.12 -6.94
N SER A 257 -6.66 14.51 -8.22
CA SER A 257 -5.48 14.61 -9.08
C SER A 257 -4.74 15.91 -8.87
N SER A 258 -3.41 15.86 -9.01
CA SER A 258 -2.46 16.96 -8.86
C SER A 258 -2.57 18.12 -9.86
N SER A 259 -3.72 18.33 -10.51
CA SER A 259 -3.91 19.45 -11.44
C SER A 259 -4.63 20.67 -10.84
N SER A 260 -5.02 20.65 -9.56
CA SER A 260 -5.61 21.83 -8.92
C SER A 260 -5.30 21.91 -7.43
N ASN A 261 -4.84 23.08 -7.02
CA ASN A 261 -4.31 23.48 -5.71
C ASN A 261 -5.37 23.53 -4.58
N LYS A 262 -6.15 22.45 -4.36
CA LYS A 262 -7.09 22.33 -3.23
C LYS A 262 -6.86 21.00 -2.49
N SER A 263 -6.21 21.12 -1.33
CA SER A 263 -5.99 20.10 -0.27
C SER A 263 -5.69 18.66 -0.73
N GLN A 264 -4.40 18.35 -0.82
CA GLN A 264 -3.82 17.01 -1.00
C GLN A 264 -3.94 16.16 0.27
N GLU A 265 -5.15 15.70 0.63
CA GLU A 265 -5.26 14.69 1.70
C GLU A 265 -5.35 13.29 1.10
N LEU A 266 -4.36 12.47 1.46
CA LEU A 266 -4.44 11.03 1.22
C LEU A 266 -5.59 10.44 2.05
N PRO A 267 -6.30 9.41 1.55
CA PRO A 267 -7.27 8.66 2.33
C PRO A 267 -6.69 8.18 3.66
N PRO A 268 -7.52 8.09 4.71
CA PRO A 268 -7.06 7.76 6.06
C PRO A 268 -6.14 6.54 6.14
N GLN A 269 -6.42 5.49 5.38
CA GLN A 269 -5.63 4.25 5.34
C GLN A 269 -4.21 4.49 4.77
N LEU A 270 -4.09 5.28 3.70
CA LEU A 270 -2.79 5.61 3.11
C LEU A 270 -2.02 6.66 3.93
N ALA A 271 -2.73 7.63 4.51
CA ALA A 271 -2.14 8.57 5.46
C ALA A 271 -1.63 7.84 6.72
N HIS A 272 -2.37 6.83 7.17
CA HIS A 272 -1.97 5.95 8.26
C HIS A 272 -0.72 5.13 7.89
N LEU A 273 -0.64 4.60 6.66
CA LEU A 273 0.58 3.96 6.16
C LEU A 273 1.79 4.89 6.18
N GLN A 274 1.64 6.15 5.76
CA GLN A 274 2.73 7.13 5.86
C GLN A 274 3.06 7.50 7.31
N THR A 275 2.10 7.41 8.23
CA THR A 275 2.38 7.59 9.66
C THR A 275 3.21 6.44 10.23
N LEU A 276 2.89 5.20 9.84
CA LEU A 276 3.61 4.00 10.26
C LEU A 276 4.97 3.84 9.56
N TYR A 277 5.06 4.31 8.32
CA TYR A 277 6.26 4.26 7.49
C TYR A 277 6.52 5.66 6.93
N PRO A 278 7.12 6.58 7.72
CA PRO A 278 7.34 7.99 7.34
C PRO A 278 8.15 8.22 6.06
N SER A 279 8.88 7.20 5.66
CA SER A 279 9.73 7.17 4.47
C SER A 279 9.06 6.56 3.24
N LEU A 280 7.83 6.03 3.38
CA LEU A 280 7.01 5.53 2.29
C LEU A 280 6.52 6.70 1.44
N GLU A 281 6.97 6.77 0.19
CA GLU A 281 6.48 7.75 -0.76
C GLU A 281 5.24 7.21 -1.49
N ILE A 282 4.15 7.98 -1.49
CA ILE A 282 2.92 7.64 -2.21
C ILE A 282 2.64 8.73 -3.23
N HIS A 283 2.58 8.35 -4.50
CA HIS A 283 2.33 9.27 -5.61
C HIS A 283 1.10 8.83 -6.41
N SER A 284 0.17 9.75 -6.67
CA SER A 284 -1.07 9.49 -7.41
C SER A 284 -1.15 10.32 -8.68
N TYR A 285 -1.45 9.66 -9.81
CA TYR A 285 -1.58 10.26 -11.14
C TYR A 285 -2.83 9.76 -11.86
N HIS A 286 -3.27 10.44 -12.92
CA HIS A 286 -4.25 9.83 -13.84
C HIS A 286 -3.56 8.85 -14.80
N THR A 287 -4.31 7.85 -15.26
CA THR A 287 -3.88 6.90 -16.29
C THR A 287 -3.47 7.58 -17.59
N ASP A 288 -4.05 8.75 -17.91
CA ASP A 288 -3.69 9.52 -19.12
C ASP A 288 -2.40 10.34 -18.94
N ASP A 289 -1.87 10.45 -17.72
CA ASP A 289 -0.71 11.27 -17.39
C ASP A 289 0.62 10.48 -17.39
N TRP A 290 0.65 9.24 -17.87
CA TRP A 290 1.88 8.43 -17.96
C TRP A 290 3.11 9.20 -18.50
N PRO A 291 3.01 9.99 -19.60
CA PRO A 291 4.15 10.75 -20.11
C PRO A 291 4.62 11.89 -19.19
N LYS A 292 3.78 12.32 -18.24
CA LYS A 292 4.05 13.44 -17.32
C LYS A 292 4.61 12.97 -15.97
N ILE A 293 4.57 11.67 -15.68
CA ILE A 293 5.10 11.14 -14.42
C ILE A 293 6.63 11.32 -14.43
N PRO A 294 7.21 12.04 -13.45
CA PRO A 294 8.65 12.25 -13.39
C PRO A 294 9.43 10.94 -13.41
N LYS A 295 10.50 10.88 -14.23
CA LYS A 295 11.33 9.68 -14.40
C LYS A 295 11.88 9.13 -13.09
N TYR A 296 12.16 9.99 -12.10
CA TYR A 296 12.67 9.55 -10.81
C TYR A 296 11.64 8.72 -10.04
N ILE A 297 10.34 9.02 -10.17
CA ILE A 297 9.25 8.26 -9.54
C ILE A 297 9.17 6.89 -10.20
N LEU A 298 9.06 6.85 -11.53
CA LEU A 298 9.02 5.61 -12.32
C LEU A 298 10.21 4.68 -12.00
N ASN A 299 11.41 5.26 -11.89
CA ASN A 299 12.63 4.52 -11.57
C ASN A 299 12.67 4.00 -10.12
N LYS A 300 11.99 4.66 -9.18
CA LYS A 300 11.94 4.27 -7.77
C LYS A 300 10.75 3.39 -7.40
N THR A 301 9.68 3.37 -8.22
CA THR A 301 8.46 2.59 -7.96
C THR A 301 8.76 1.12 -7.70
N THR A 302 8.39 0.64 -6.52
CA THR A 302 8.47 -0.78 -6.13
C THR A 302 7.09 -1.42 -6.00
N ILE A 303 6.06 -0.61 -5.74
CA ILE A 303 4.68 -1.05 -5.57
C ILE A 303 3.78 -0.24 -6.52
N TYR A 304 2.90 -0.91 -7.23
CA TYR A 304 1.92 -0.27 -8.12
C TYR A 304 0.49 -0.66 -7.73
N LEU A 305 -0.35 0.32 -7.43
CA LEU A 305 -1.78 0.15 -7.11
C LEU A 305 -2.64 0.67 -8.26
N SER A 306 -3.47 -0.20 -8.83
CA SER A 306 -4.35 0.14 -9.94
C SER A 306 -5.76 -0.42 -9.77
N THR A 307 -6.71 0.15 -10.51
CA THR A 307 -8.08 -0.38 -10.64
C THR A 307 -8.05 -1.73 -11.37
N THR A 308 -7.83 -1.68 -12.68
CA THR A 308 -7.85 -2.84 -13.61
C THR A 308 -6.74 -2.74 -14.67
N GLU A 309 -5.87 -1.73 -14.59
CA GLU A 309 -4.90 -1.43 -15.64
C GLU A 309 -3.47 -1.73 -15.21
N LEU A 310 -2.69 -2.28 -16.13
CA LEU A 310 -1.25 -2.42 -15.99
C LEU A 310 -0.55 -1.18 -16.57
N PRO A 311 0.67 -0.84 -16.11
CA PRO A 311 1.50 0.14 -16.78
C PRO A 311 1.66 -0.23 -18.26
N PRO A 312 1.53 0.75 -19.18
CA PRO A 312 1.72 0.51 -20.59
C PRO A 312 3.10 -0.11 -20.87
N PRO A 313 3.25 -0.95 -21.91
CA PRO A 313 4.52 -1.63 -22.21
C PRO A 313 5.72 -0.69 -22.38
N GLN A 314 5.48 0.55 -22.83
CA GLN A 314 6.51 1.58 -22.99
C GLN A 314 7.00 2.20 -21.68
N ILE A 315 6.32 1.96 -20.55
CA ILE A 315 6.69 2.53 -19.26
C ILE A 315 7.68 1.63 -18.54
N HIS A 316 8.87 2.15 -18.29
CA HIS A 316 9.94 1.42 -17.63
C HIS A 316 9.87 1.61 -16.11
N LEU A 317 9.57 0.52 -15.38
CA LEU A 317 9.55 0.48 -13.91
C LEU A 317 10.62 -0.51 -13.40
N PRO A 318 11.92 -0.15 -13.41
CA PRO A 318 13.02 -1.08 -13.19
C PRO A 318 13.06 -1.69 -11.79
N ARG A 319 12.36 -1.11 -10.81
CA ARG A 319 12.32 -1.59 -9.41
C ARG A 319 10.99 -2.20 -8.99
N LEU A 320 10.03 -2.34 -9.91
CA LEU A 320 8.72 -2.89 -9.58
C LEU A 320 8.82 -4.32 -9.04
N GLN A 321 8.27 -4.54 -7.86
CA GLN A 321 8.27 -5.82 -7.14
C GLN A 321 6.85 -6.33 -6.90
N TRP A 322 5.86 -5.44 -6.85
CA TRP A 322 4.51 -5.82 -6.49
C TRP A 322 3.46 -4.94 -7.17
N ILE A 323 2.41 -5.57 -7.68
CA ILE A 323 1.22 -4.94 -8.21
C ILE A 323 0.00 -5.37 -7.38
N HIS A 324 -0.79 -4.39 -6.94
CA HIS A 324 -2.08 -4.61 -6.32
C HIS A 324 -3.19 -4.12 -7.25
N LEU A 325 -4.15 -4.99 -7.54
CA LEU A 325 -5.39 -4.62 -8.20
C LEU A 325 -6.46 -4.38 -7.16
N ALA A 326 -7.11 -3.24 -7.28
CA ALA A 326 -8.21 -2.86 -6.42
C ALA A 326 -9.49 -3.66 -6.70
N SER A 327 -9.59 -4.34 -7.85
CA SER A 327 -10.66 -5.27 -8.18
C SER A 327 -10.45 -6.63 -7.52
N SER A 328 -11.54 -7.41 -7.37
CA SER A 328 -11.46 -8.82 -6.96
C SER A 328 -11.03 -9.74 -8.11
N GLY A 329 -11.53 -9.48 -9.31
CA GLY A 329 -11.28 -10.31 -10.50
C GLY A 329 -10.00 -9.89 -11.23
N LEU A 330 -9.22 -10.88 -11.65
CA LEU A 330 -8.01 -10.72 -12.45
C LEU A 330 -8.30 -10.77 -13.96
N ASP A 331 -9.45 -11.28 -14.35
CA ASP A 331 -9.88 -11.50 -15.74
C ASP A 331 -10.00 -10.22 -16.58
N LEU A 332 -10.17 -9.07 -15.92
CA LEU A 332 -10.20 -7.75 -16.56
C LEU A 332 -8.81 -7.19 -16.86
N LEU A 333 -7.75 -7.88 -16.44
CA LEU A 333 -6.39 -7.52 -16.81
C LEU A 333 -6.21 -7.78 -18.30
N ASN A 334 -6.28 -6.71 -19.09
CA ASN A 334 -5.90 -6.78 -20.49
C ASN A 334 -4.36 -6.87 -20.57
N ILE A 335 -3.79 -8.07 -20.42
CA ILE A 335 -2.35 -8.32 -20.59
C ILE A 335 -2.11 -8.69 -22.05
N PRO A 336 -1.48 -7.83 -22.86
CA PRO A 336 -1.05 -8.21 -24.18
C PRO A 336 -0.11 -9.43 -24.08
N ALA A 337 -0.28 -10.42 -24.96
CA ALA A 337 0.58 -11.62 -24.97
C ALA A 337 2.09 -11.27 -25.10
N ASN A 338 2.41 -10.11 -25.68
CA ASN A 338 3.76 -9.57 -25.82
C ASN A 338 4.21 -8.68 -24.64
N ASN A 339 3.48 -8.63 -23.52
CA ASN A 339 3.83 -7.78 -22.39
C ASN A 339 4.96 -8.39 -21.54
N THR A 340 6.20 -8.03 -21.91
CA THR A 340 7.44 -8.52 -21.32
C THR A 340 7.66 -8.09 -19.86
N LEU A 341 7.00 -7.02 -19.40
CA LEU A 341 7.05 -6.58 -17.99
C LEU A 341 6.47 -7.63 -17.03
N TYR A 342 5.50 -8.42 -17.50
CA TYR A 342 4.70 -9.33 -16.68
C TYR A 342 5.09 -10.79 -16.85
N ASN A 343 5.24 -11.24 -18.09
CA ASN A 343 5.47 -12.65 -18.40
C ASN A 343 6.91 -13.12 -18.07
N HIS A 344 7.85 -12.18 -17.90
CA HIS A 344 9.29 -12.50 -17.82
C HIS A 344 10.03 -11.79 -16.69
N ARG A 345 9.33 -11.40 -15.61
CA ARG A 345 9.96 -10.77 -14.45
C ARG A 345 9.90 -11.67 -13.21
N PRO A 346 10.90 -12.54 -13.00
CA PRO A 346 11.02 -13.34 -11.78
C PRO A 346 10.95 -12.46 -10.53
N GLY A 347 10.10 -12.85 -9.56
CA GLY A 347 9.94 -12.13 -8.30
C GLY A 347 8.95 -10.96 -8.30
N LEU A 348 8.25 -10.70 -9.43
CA LEU A 348 7.10 -9.79 -9.42
C LEU A 348 5.92 -10.48 -8.72
N HIS A 349 5.30 -9.80 -7.77
CA HIS A 349 4.08 -10.28 -7.10
C HIS A 349 2.84 -9.60 -7.67
N LEU A 350 1.73 -10.32 -7.74
CA LEU A 350 0.42 -9.79 -8.09
C LEU A 350 -0.58 -10.14 -6.97
N THR A 351 -1.32 -9.15 -6.48
CA THR A 351 -2.43 -9.37 -5.53
C THR A 351 -3.68 -8.62 -5.96
N SER A 352 -4.84 -9.05 -5.45
CA SER A 352 -6.14 -8.42 -5.68
C SER A 352 -6.82 -8.03 -4.38
N SER A 353 -7.87 -7.21 -4.46
CA SER A 353 -8.71 -6.84 -3.31
C SER A 353 -9.90 -7.78 -3.10
N THR A 354 -9.71 -9.06 -3.46
CA THR A 354 -10.67 -10.12 -3.16
C THR A 354 -11.09 -10.07 -1.69
N GLY A 355 -12.39 -9.95 -1.44
CA GLY A 355 -12.95 -9.73 -0.09
C GLY A 355 -13.56 -8.35 0.12
N ALA A 356 -13.07 -7.30 -0.58
CA ALA A 356 -13.52 -5.92 -0.35
C ALA A 356 -15.03 -5.70 -0.57
N GLY A 357 -15.62 -6.43 -1.51
CA GLY A 357 -17.04 -6.35 -1.86
C GLY A 357 -17.88 -7.59 -1.52
N SER A 358 -17.32 -8.57 -0.80
CA SER A 358 -17.99 -9.86 -0.56
C SER A 358 -19.35 -9.72 0.13
N ALA A 359 -19.46 -8.80 1.10
CA ALA A 359 -20.72 -8.54 1.80
C ALA A 359 -21.80 -7.98 0.87
N ALA A 360 -21.48 -6.97 0.06
CA ALA A 360 -22.41 -6.33 -0.87
C ALA A 360 -22.90 -7.32 -1.94
N LEU A 361 -22.00 -8.12 -2.51
CA LEU A 361 -22.35 -9.16 -3.48
C LEU A 361 -23.28 -10.22 -2.88
N ALA A 362 -23.03 -10.60 -1.63
CA ALA A 362 -23.86 -11.57 -0.94
C ALA A 362 -25.23 -11.01 -0.56
N GLU A 363 -25.31 -9.75 -0.15
CA GLU A 363 -26.58 -9.04 0.08
C GLU A 363 -27.40 -8.94 -1.20
N TRP A 364 -26.75 -8.58 -2.32
CA TRP A 364 -27.40 -8.55 -3.63
C TRP A 364 -27.95 -9.93 -4.02
N ALA A 365 -27.17 -10.99 -3.82
CA ALA A 365 -27.60 -12.36 -4.13
C ALA A 365 -28.83 -12.77 -3.31
N VAL A 366 -28.82 -12.54 -2.00
CA VAL A 366 -29.94 -12.86 -1.11
C VAL A 366 -31.17 -12.03 -1.45
N MET A 367 -31.01 -10.71 -1.64
CA MET A 367 -32.10 -9.80 -2.00
C MET A 367 -32.82 -10.26 -3.26
N ASN A 368 -32.07 -10.52 -4.35
CA ASN A 368 -32.67 -10.91 -5.62
C ASN A 368 -33.25 -12.32 -5.58
N THR A 369 -32.64 -13.23 -4.80
CA THR A 369 -33.23 -14.54 -4.55
C THR A 369 -34.59 -14.42 -3.84
N MET A 370 -34.72 -13.53 -2.85
CA MET A 370 -36.00 -13.27 -2.17
C MET A 370 -37.03 -12.64 -3.10
N LEU A 371 -36.61 -11.72 -3.98
CA LEU A 371 -37.51 -11.14 -4.99
C LEU A 371 -38.06 -12.21 -5.93
N LEU A 372 -37.22 -13.14 -6.37
CA LEU A 372 -37.61 -14.24 -7.26
C LEU A 372 -38.44 -15.30 -6.53
N SER A 373 -37.99 -15.80 -5.38
CA SER A 373 -38.67 -16.89 -4.65
C SER A 373 -40.06 -16.51 -4.16
N ARG A 374 -40.30 -15.21 -3.94
CA ARG A 374 -41.60 -14.63 -3.55
C ARG A 374 -42.36 -14.00 -4.72
N ASN A 375 -41.86 -14.14 -5.95
CA ASN A 375 -42.37 -13.53 -7.19
C ASN A 375 -42.77 -12.05 -7.04
N MET A 376 -41.90 -11.29 -6.38
CA MET A 376 -42.08 -9.86 -6.19
C MET A 376 -42.08 -9.10 -7.52
N LEU A 377 -41.47 -9.65 -8.58
CA LEU A 377 -41.51 -9.04 -9.91
C LEU A 377 -42.94 -8.92 -10.44
N THR A 378 -43.76 -9.96 -10.26
CA THR A 378 -45.17 -9.92 -10.63
C THR A 378 -45.95 -8.92 -9.77
N ALA A 379 -45.68 -8.89 -8.46
CA ALA A 379 -46.30 -7.90 -7.57
C ALA A 379 -45.98 -6.46 -7.98
N LEU A 380 -44.74 -6.18 -8.40
CA LEU A 380 -44.33 -4.86 -8.91
C LEU A 380 -45.02 -4.51 -10.24
N ARG A 381 -45.28 -5.49 -11.12
CA ARG A 381 -46.07 -5.27 -12.34
C ARG A 381 -47.52 -4.94 -12.02
N HIS A 382 -48.16 -5.73 -11.15
CA HIS A 382 -49.52 -5.43 -10.68
C HIS A 382 -49.59 -4.04 -10.05
N GLN A 383 -48.60 -3.66 -9.23
CA GLN A 383 -48.52 -2.30 -8.67
C GLN A 383 -48.47 -1.22 -9.77
N ALA A 384 -47.62 -1.40 -10.79
CA ALA A 384 -47.52 -0.46 -11.92
C ALA A 384 -48.84 -0.35 -12.70
N GLN A 385 -49.60 -1.45 -12.78
CA GLN A 385 -50.91 -1.54 -13.41
C GLN A 385 -52.06 -1.11 -12.49
N ARG A 386 -51.77 -0.83 -11.20
CA ARG A 386 -52.76 -0.51 -10.15
C ARG A 386 -53.73 -1.67 -9.86
N GLU A 387 -53.24 -2.89 -9.97
CA GLU A 387 -54.01 -4.11 -9.74
C GLU A 387 -53.74 -4.69 -8.34
N TRP A 388 -54.81 -5.09 -7.64
CA TRP A 388 -54.74 -5.79 -6.36
C TRP A 388 -55.11 -7.27 -6.55
N ASN A 389 -54.14 -8.08 -7.00
CA ASN A 389 -54.35 -9.49 -7.33
C ASN A 389 -53.50 -10.43 -6.44
N PRO A 390 -54.01 -10.82 -5.26
CA PRO A 390 -53.31 -11.73 -4.36
C PRO A 390 -53.32 -13.19 -4.84
N THR A 391 -54.30 -13.60 -5.66
CA THR A 391 -54.42 -14.96 -6.19
C THR A 391 -53.36 -15.29 -7.22
N GLY A 392 -52.96 -14.32 -8.04
CA GLY A 392 -51.79 -14.44 -8.93
C GLY A 392 -50.46 -14.50 -8.18
N LEU A 393 -50.49 -14.42 -6.84
CA LEU A 393 -49.35 -14.43 -5.95
C LEU A 393 -49.32 -15.63 -4.97
N MET A 394 -50.01 -16.73 -5.28
CA MET A 394 -50.01 -17.95 -4.47
C MET A 394 -48.94 -18.95 -4.93
N GLY A 395 -48.43 -19.81 -4.03
CA GLY A 395 -47.52 -20.93 -4.36
C GLY A 395 -46.02 -20.64 -4.23
N TYR A 396 -45.63 -19.54 -3.59
CA TYR A 396 -44.23 -19.17 -3.40
C TYR A 396 -43.55 -19.92 -2.27
N ARG A 397 -42.24 -20.14 -2.43
CA ARG A 397 -41.39 -20.81 -1.45
C ARG A 397 -40.66 -19.78 -0.60
N THR A 398 -40.70 -19.98 0.71
CA THR A 398 -39.85 -19.24 1.65
C THR A 398 -38.42 -19.75 1.56
N LEU A 399 -37.43 -18.92 1.93
CA LEU A 399 -36.03 -19.35 1.90
C LEU A 399 -35.77 -20.58 2.78
N SER A 400 -36.53 -20.76 3.86
CA SER A 400 -36.43 -21.92 4.77
C SER A 400 -36.76 -23.27 4.12
N GLU A 401 -37.42 -23.26 2.96
CA GLU A 401 -37.78 -24.45 2.20
C GLU A 401 -36.77 -24.77 1.08
N LEU A 402 -35.74 -23.93 0.90
CA LEU A 402 -34.84 -23.99 -0.26
C LEU A 402 -33.45 -24.46 0.13
N ALA A 403 -32.89 -25.35 -0.70
CA ALA A 403 -31.48 -25.70 -0.69
C ALA A 403 -30.66 -24.75 -1.57
N VAL A 404 -29.50 -24.32 -1.08
CA VAL A 404 -28.61 -23.37 -1.78
C VAL A 404 -27.28 -24.03 -2.13
N GLY A 405 -26.94 -23.96 -3.41
CA GLY A 405 -25.64 -24.35 -3.94
C GLY A 405 -24.81 -23.13 -4.32
N VAL A 406 -23.61 -23.02 -3.78
CA VAL A 406 -22.65 -21.97 -4.12
C VAL A 406 -21.51 -22.54 -4.96
N ILE A 407 -21.39 -22.13 -6.22
CA ILE A 407 -20.27 -22.53 -7.08
C ILE A 407 -19.16 -21.50 -6.93
N GLY A 408 -18.04 -21.92 -6.33
CA GLY A 408 -16.92 -21.06 -5.95
C GLY A 408 -16.96 -20.67 -4.47
N PHE A 409 -16.20 -21.37 -3.63
CA PHE A 409 -16.19 -21.17 -2.17
C PHE A 409 -15.05 -20.27 -1.65
N GLY A 410 -14.76 -19.20 -2.39
CA GLY A 410 -13.85 -18.12 -1.98
C GLY A 410 -14.52 -17.12 -1.02
N SER A 411 -13.96 -15.91 -0.90
CA SER A 411 -14.51 -14.89 0.02
C SER A 411 -15.96 -14.50 -0.29
N ILE A 412 -16.33 -14.38 -1.58
CA ILE A 412 -17.70 -14.07 -2.01
C ILE A 412 -18.62 -15.25 -1.67
N GLY A 413 -18.26 -16.46 -2.08
CA GLY A 413 -19.09 -17.65 -1.85
C GLY A 413 -19.31 -17.96 -0.36
N GLN A 414 -18.32 -17.72 0.49
CA GLN A 414 -18.49 -17.83 1.94
C GLN A 414 -19.46 -16.80 2.49
N SER A 415 -19.36 -15.55 2.04
CA SER A 415 -20.26 -14.49 2.50
C SER A 415 -21.71 -14.71 2.05
N VAL A 416 -21.89 -15.31 0.87
CA VAL A 416 -23.18 -15.80 0.36
C VAL A 416 -23.71 -16.93 1.25
N ALA A 417 -22.90 -17.97 1.47
CA ALA A 417 -23.30 -19.12 2.26
C ALA A 417 -23.68 -18.76 3.69
N GLU A 418 -22.91 -17.86 4.32
CA GLU A 418 -23.16 -17.34 5.66
C GLU A 418 -24.55 -16.70 5.78
N ARG A 419 -24.92 -15.86 4.82
CA ARG A 419 -26.21 -15.17 4.85
C ARG A 419 -27.36 -16.14 4.60
N PHE A 420 -27.24 -17.05 3.63
CA PHE A 420 -28.30 -18.05 3.40
C PHE A 420 -28.49 -19.00 4.60
N LEU A 421 -27.41 -19.39 5.28
CA LEU A 421 -27.50 -20.10 6.55
C LEU A 421 -28.21 -19.27 7.62
N GLY A 422 -27.86 -17.99 7.74
CA GLY A 422 -28.51 -17.06 8.67
C GLY A 422 -30.00 -16.84 8.39
N MET A 423 -30.43 -17.01 7.15
CA MET A 423 -31.83 -16.93 6.72
C MET A 423 -32.60 -18.26 6.89
N GLY A 424 -31.95 -19.32 7.38
CA GLY A 424 -32.59 -20.59 7.72
C GLY A 424 -32.87 -21.51 6.54
N CYS A 425 -32.16 -21.37 5.41
CA CYS A 425 -32.26 -22.30 4.28
C CYS A 425 -32.06 -23.76 4.70
N THR A 426 -32.79 -24.69 4.06
CA THR A 426 -32.80 -26.11 4.43
C THR A 426 -31.40 -26.72 4.39
N SER A 427 -30.60 -26.33 3.41
CA SER A 427 -29.19 -26.67 3.34
C SER A 427 -28.41 -25.63 2.56
N VAL A 428 -27.13 -25.50 2.88
CA VAL A 428 -26.18 -24.70 2.10
C VAL A 428 -24.96 -25.57 1.81
N SER A 429 -24.66 -25.73 0.54
CA SER A 429 -23.52 -26.51 0.07
C SER A 429 -22.73 -25.71 -0.95
N ALA A 430 -21.44 -26.02 -1.08
CA ALA A 430 -20.57 -25.31 -1.99
C ALA A 430 -19.79 -26.28 -2.88
N LEU A 431 -19.48 -25.85 -4.10
CA LEU A 431 -18.68 -26.61 -5.05
C LEU A 431 -17.36 -25.88 -5.32
N ASN A 432 -16.23 -26.58 -5.20
CA ASN A 432 -14.89 -26.04 -5.45
C ASN A 432 -13.95 -27.17 -5.97
N PRO A 433 -13.04 -26.91 -6.92
CA PRO A 433 -12.01 -27.85 -7.36
C PRO A 433 -11.29 -28.65 -6.26
N ALA A 434 -10.98 -28.01 -5.12
CA ALA A 434 -10.26 -28.66 -4.02
C ALA A 434 -11.16 -29.47 -3.07
N GLY A 435 -12.48 -29.23 -3.07
CA GLY A 435 -13.41 -29.82 -2.09
C GLY A 435 -13.14 -29.40 -0.65
N LEU A 436 -12.40 -28.31 -0.45
CA LEU A 436 -12.04 -27.80 0.87
C LEU A 436 -12.38 -26.32 0.97
N PRO A 437 -12.77 -25.83 2.16
CA PRO A 437 -12.76 -24.41 2.44
C PRO A 437 -11.33 -23.86 2.33
N PRO A 438 -11.14 -22.61 1.90
CA PRO A 438 -9.82 -22.01 1.87
C PRO A 438 -9.20 -21.99 3.28
N PRO A 439 -7.86 -21.95 3.38
CA PRO A 439 -7.16 -22.08 4.66
C PRO A 439 -7.64 -21.11 5.75
N SER A 440 -8.05 -19.90 5.36
CA SER A 440 -8.57 -18.86 6.25
C SER A 440 -9.90 -19.19 6.94
N SER A 441 -10.59 -20.24 6.49
CA SER A 441 -11.92 -20.65 6.99
C SER A 441 -11.93 -22.04 7.65
N ARG A 442 -10.77 -22.71 7.75
CA ARG A 442 -10.64 -23.99 8.46
C ARG A 442 -10.80 -23.79 9.96
N GLY A 443 -11.53 -24.67 10.62
CA GLY A 443 -11.85 -24.63 12.05
C GLY A 443 -12.99 -23.68 12.43
N THR A 444 -13.68 -23.06 11.46
CA THR A 444 -14.77 -22.11 11.73
C THR A 444 -16.12 -22.83 11.86
N ALA A 445 -17.08 -22.20 12.55
CA ALA A 445 -18.46 -22.69 12.61
C ALA A 445 -19.11 -22.82 11.21
N MET A 446 -18.59 -22.10 10.21
CA MET A 446 -19.02 -22.18 8.81
C MET A 446 -18.63 -23.53 8.18
N GLU A 447 -17.41 -24.02 8.44
CA GLU A 447 -16.92 -25.31 7.91
C GLU A 447 -17.78 -26.49 8.37
N GLN A 448 -18.34 -26.39 9.59
CA GLN A 448 -19.22 -27.43 10.13
C GLN A 448 -20.63 -27.41 9.53
N LYS A 449 -21.05 -26.28 8.94
CA LYS A 449 -22.45 -26.06 8.47
C LYS A 449 -22.58 -26.05 6.96
N VAL A 450 -21.50 -25.78 6.22
CA VAL A 450 -21.49 -25.79 4.75
C VAL A 450 -20.73 -27.01 4.26
N GLN A 451 -21.43 -27.91 3.56
CA GLN A 451 -20.77 -29.03 2.90
C GLN A 451 -20.03 -28.53 1.66
N VAL A 452 -18.69 -28.60 1.67
CA VAL A 452 -17.86 -28.27 0.49
C VAL A 452 -17.58 -29.55 -0.29
N ILE A 453 -18.09 -29.59 -1.52
CA ILE A 453 -18.01 -30.73 -2.44
C ILE A 453 -16.90 -30.45 -3.45
N ARG A 454 -16.13 -31.51 -3.76
CA ARG A 454 -15.08 -31.45 -4.76
C ARG A 454 -15.69 -31.52 -6.16
N ALA A 455 -15.33 -30.57 -7.03
CA ALA A 455 -15.67 -30.65 -8.46
C ALA A 455 -14.73 -31.65 -9.15
N THR A 456 -15.08 -32.95 -9.14
CA THR A 456 -14.23 -34.02 -9.69
C THR A 456 -14.53 -34.35 -11.15
N SER A 457 -15.74 -34.07 -11.64
CA SER A 457 -16.18 -34.36 -13.00
C SER A 457 -17.49 -33.62 -13.33
N PRO A 458 -17.93 -33.58 -14.61
CA PRO A 458 -19.25 -33.07 -14.99
C PRO A 458 -20.41 -33.76 -14.25
N GLU A 459 -20.32 -35.08 -14.02
CA GLU A 459 -21.35 -35.84 -13.30
C GLU A 459 -21.44 -35.41 -11.83
N ALA A 460 -20.31 -35.05 -11.21
CA ALA A 460 -20.30 -34.49 -9.86
C ALA A 460 -20.97 -33.11 -9.80
N LEU A 461 -20.80 -32.29 -10.84
CA LEU A 461 -21.53 -31.03 -10.99
C LEU A 461 -23.03 -31.28 -11.15
N HIS A 462 -23.46 -32.21 -12.00
CA HIS A 462 -24.88 -32.55 -12.15
C HIS A 462 -25.49 -33.06 -10.86
N ALA A 463 -24.83 -33.99 -10.17
CA ALA A 463 -25.28 -34.52 -8.88
C ALA A 463 -25.35 -33.43 -7.79
N PHE A 464 -24.49 -32.40 -7.87
CA PHE A 464 -24.58 -31.22 -7.03
C PHE A 464 -25.81 -30.38 -7.36
N LEU A 465 -26.01 -30.05 -8.65
CA LEU A 465 -27.10 -29.19 -9.15
C LEU A 465 -28.49 -29.78 -8.88
N GLN A 466 -28.66 -31.10 -9.02
CA GLN A 466 -29.92 -31.81 -8.76
C GLN A 466 -30.47 -31.62 -7.34
N LYS A 467 -29.60 -31.25 -6.39
CA LYS A 467 -29.97 -31.07 -4.98
C LYS A 467 -30.34 -29.63 -4.62
N GLN A 468 -30.04 -28.66 -5.49
CA GLN A 468 -30.19 -27.24 -5.18
C GLN A 468 -31.49 -26.68 -5.74
N ASP A 469 -32.12 -25.81 -4.97
CA ASP A 469 -33.22 -24.97 -5.45
C ASP A 469 -32.71 -23.61 -5.92
N ILE A 470 -31.56 -23.17 -5.40
CA ILE A 470 -30.88 -21.92 -5.77
C ILE A 470 -29.43 -22.25 -6.07
N VAL A 471 -28.93 -21.79 -7.22
CA VAL A 471 -27.51 -21.90 -7.59
C VAL A 471 -26.92 -20.51 -7.72
N VAL A 472 -25.94 -20.19 -6.88
CA VAL A 472 -25.21 -18.91 -6.88
C VAL A 472 -23.81 -19.11 -7.47
N LEU A 473 -23.51 -18.39 -8.55
CA LEU A 473 -22.19 -18.35 -9.17
C LEU A 473 -21.33 -17.27 -8.51
N ALA A 474 -20.23 -17.70 -7.88
CA ALA A 474 -19.21 -16.87 -7.24
C ALA A 474 -17.78 -17.32 -7.63
N ALA A 475 -17.65 -18.14 -8.68
CA ALA A 475 -16.38 -18.66 -9.18
C ALA A 475 -15.70 -17.68 -10.15
N PRO A 476 -14.36 -17.68 -10.24
CA PRO A 476 -13.68 -16.94 -11.30
C PRO A 476 -13.95 -17.57 -12.68
N VAL A 477 -13.84 -16.76 -13.74
CA VAL A 477 -13.79 -17.26 -15.12
C VAL A 477 -12.37 -17.74 -15.44
N THR A 478 -12.24 -19.00 -15.82
CA THR A 478 -11.01 -19.68 -16.22
C THR A 478 -11.30 -20.55 -17.44
N GLN A 479 -10.28 -21.16 -18.05
CA GLN A 479 -10.49 -21.99 -19.24
C GLN A 479 -11.41 -23.19 -18.94
N GLU A 480 -11.40 -23.66 -17.71
CA GLU A 480 -12.22 -24.77 -17.21
C GLU A 480 -13.63 -24.34 -16.77
N THR A 481 -13.90 -23.05 -16.58
CA THR A 481 -15.20 -22.55 -16.07
C THR A 481 -15.98 -21.69 -17.06
N VAL A 482 -15.43 -21.39 -18.24
CA VAL A 482 -16.21 -20.81 -19.34
C VAL A 482 -17.30 -21.80 -19.76
N GLY A 483 -18.55 -21.34 -19.83
CA GLY A 483 -19.71 -22.17 -20.16
C GLY A 483 -20.02 -23.22 -19.09
N LEU A 484 -19.58 -23.03 -17.84
CA LEU A 484 -19.76 -23.99 -16.75
C LEU A 484 -21.22 -24.41 -16.55
N LEU A 485 -22.18 -23.50 -16.72
CA LEU A 485 -23.60 -23.83 -16.77
C LEU A 485 -24.11 -23.72 -18.21
N GLY A 486 -24.23 -24.87 -18.87
CA GLY A 486 -24.80 -25.03 -20.20
C GLY A 486 -26.17 -25.73 -20.17
N ALA A 487 -26.63 -26.13 -21.35
CA ALA A 487 -27.93 -26.80 -21.51
C ALA A 487 -28.05 -28.10 -20.70
N ALA A 488 -26.97 -28.88 -20.58
CA ALA A 488 -26.97 -30.13 -19.81
C ALA A 488 -27.06 -29.85 -18.30
N GLU A 489 -26.35 -28.84 -17.82
CA GLU A 489 -26.36 -28.43 -16.42
C GLU A 489 -27.72 -27.84 -16.03
N PHE A 490 -28.32 -27.01 -16.88
CA PHE A 490 -29.66 -26.49 -16.65
C PHE A 490 -30.71 -27.61 -16.64
N ALA A 491 -30.59 -28.61 -17.52
CA ALA A 491 -31.49 -29.78 -17.49
C ALA A 491 -31.32 -30.65 -16.24
N ALA A 492 -30.14 -30.63 -15.62
CA ALA A 492 -29.88 -31.35 -14.37
C ALA A 492 -30.38 -30.59 -13.13
N MET A 493 -30.69 -29.30 -13.23
CA MET A 493 -31.28 -28.54 -12.13
C MET A 493 -32.73 -28.96 -11.87
N LYS A 494 -33.23 -28.66 -10.67
CA LYS A 494 -34.64 -28.89 -10.34
C LYS A 494 -35.55 -27.99 -11.18
N GLU A 495 -36.75 -28.47 -11.49
CA GLU A 495 -37.81 -27.61 -12.03
C GLU A 495 -38.09 -26.46 -11.04
N GLY A 496 -38.19 -25.25 -11.57
CA GLY A 496 -38.39 -24.03 -10.78
C GLY A 496 -37.15 -23.57 -10.01
N ALA A 497 -35.96 -24.13 -10.28
CA ALA A 497 -34.71 -23.67 -9.66
C ALA A 497 -34.35 -22.23 -10.09
N LEU A 498 -33.63 -21.53 -9.22
CA LEU A 498 -33.18 -20.15 -9.43
C LEU A 498 -31.67 -20.10 -9.70
N VAL A 499 -31.27 -19.27 -10.66
CA VAL A 499 -29.85 -19.02 -10.97
C VAL A 499 -29.48 -17.59 -10.58
N VAL A 500 -28.38 -17.42 -9.85
CA VAL A 500 -27.89 -16.10 -9.42
C VAL A 500 -26.44 -15.95 -9.84
N ASN A 501 -26.12 -14.94 -10.63
CA ASN A 501 -24.75 -14.71 -11.09
C ASN A 501 -24.22 -13.35 -10.61
N VAL A 502 -23.29 -13.41 -9.66
CA VAL A 502 -22.52 -12.26 -9.12
C VAL A 502 -21.05 -12.33 -9.50
N ALA A 503 -20.70 -13.24 -10.43
CA ALA A 503 -19.33 -13.51 -10.83
C ALA A 503 -19.04 -12.93 -12.21
N ARG A 504 -19.26 -13.71 -13.28
CA ARG A 504 -19.00 -13.32 -14.67
C ARG A 504 -20.03 -13.95 -15.61
N GLY A 505 -20.46 -13.20 -16.63
CA GLY A 505 -21.40 -13.69 -17.64
C GLY A 505 -20.94 -14.98 -18.34
N PRO A 506 -19.68 -15.08 -18.81
CA PRO A 506 -19.17 -16.29 -19.50
C PRO A 506 -19.19 -17.59 -18.71
N LEU A 507 -19.50 -17.60 -17.41
CA LEU A 507 -19.75 -18.84 -16.68
C LEU A 507 -21.03 -19.55 -17.15
N ILE A 508 -21.91 -18.85 -17.84
CA ILE A 508 -23.20 -19.32 -18.32
C ILE A 508 -23.22 -19.30 -19.85
N ASP A 509 -23.73 -20.37 -20.46
CA ASP A 509 -24.28 -20.31 -21.81
C ASP A 509 -25.60 -19.52 -21.79
N GLU A 510 -25.54 -18.25 -22.20
CA GLU A 510 -26.67 -17.31 -22.15
C GLU A 510 -27.84 -17.75 -23.05
N GLU A 511 -27.56 -18.38 -24.19
CA GLU A 511 -28.60 -18.88 -25.11
C GLU A 511 -29.36 -20.05 -24.47
N ALA A 512 -28.63 -20.97 -23.85
CA ALA A 512 -29.24 -22.06 -23.08
C ALA A 512 -30.06 -21.51 -21.91
N LEU A 513 -29.52 -20.55 -21.15
CA LEU A 513 -30.25 -19.92 -20.03
C LEU A 513 -31.59 -19.34 -20.49
N VAL A 514 -31.60 -18.55 -21.58
CA VAL A 514 -32.82 -17.97 -22.14
C VAL A 514 -33.85 -19.03 -22.52
N LYS A 515 -33.42 -20.15 -23.13
CA LYS A 515 -34.31 -21.26 -23.50
C LYS A 515 -34.98 -21.89 -22.27
N PHE A 516 -34.21 -22.15 -21.22
CA PHE A 516 -34.69 -22.79 -20.00
C PHE A 516 -35.51 -21.86 -19.09
N LEU A 517 -35.32 -20.55 -19.20
CA LEU A 517 -36.20 -19.57 -18.56
C LEU A 517 -37.53 -19.44 -19.31
N ARG A 518 -37.50 -19.40 -20.64
CA ARG A 518 -38.70 -19.28 -21.49
C ARG A 518 -39.63 -20.49 -21.40
N ASN A 519 -39.07 -21.69 -21.30
CA ASN A 519 -39.88 -22.91 -21.20
C ASN A 519 -40.38 -23.20 -19.78
N GLY A 520 -40.02 -22.37 -18.79
CA GLY A 520 -40.45 -22.49 -17.40
C GLY A 520 -39.72 -23.57 -16.59
N HIS A 521 -38.72 -24.25 -17.15
CA HIS A 521 -37.92 -25.22 -16.39
C HIS A 521 -37.14 -24.52 -15.27
N LEU A 522 -36.53 -23.37 -15.56
CA LEU A 522 -35.95 -22.50 -14.53
C LEU A 522 -37.01 -21.50 -14.04
N GLY A 523 -37.12 -21.37 -12.72
CA GLY A 523 -38.07 -20.47 -12.07
C GLY A 523 -37.70 -18.99 -12.25
N GLY A 524 -36.42 -18.70 -12.44
CA GLY A 524 -35.94 -17.35 -12.71
C GLY A 524 -34.42 -17.22 -12.61
N ALA A 525 -33.91 -16.04 -12.99
CA ALA A 525 -32.50 -15.72 -12.89
C ALA A 525 -32.27 -14.29 -12.40
N ALA A 526 -31.25 -14.09 -11.57
CA ALA A 526 -30.73 -12.78 -11.20
C ALA A 526 -29.30 -12.63 -11.71
N LEU A 527 -29.07 -11.67 -12.61
CA LEU A 527 -27.82 -11.48 -13.34
C LEU A 527 -27.28 -10.07 -13.08
N ASP A 528 -26.19 -9.95 -12.32
CA ASP A 528 -25.45 -8.68 -12.24
C ASP A 528 -24.46 -8.52 -13.40
N VAL A 529 -24.19 -9.59 -14.12
CA VAL A 529 -23.17 -9.70 -15.17
C VAL A 529 -23.75 -10.40 -16.39
N ALA A 530 -23.25 -10.05 -17.57
CA ALA A 530 -23.70 -10.60 -18.85
C ALA A 530 -22.51 -11.06 -19.71
N VAL A 531 -22.76 -11.86 -20.75
CA VAL A 531 -21.68 -12.29 -21.66
C VAL A 531 -21.10 -11.09 -22.41
N GLU A 532 -21.95 -10.16 -22.85
CA GLU A 532 -21.53 -8.88 -23.41
C GLU A 532 -21.91 -7.74 -22.46
N GLU A 533 -20.93 -6.91 -22.08
CA GLU A 533 -21.15 -5.75 -21.21
C GLU A 533 -20.66 -4.45 -21.87
N PRO A 534 -21.53 -3.44 -22.09
CA PRO A 534 -22.94 -3.38 -21.68
C PRO A 534 -23.86 -4.35 -22.44
N LEU A 535 -24.90 -4.85 -21.76
CA LEU A 535 -25.88 -5.75 -22.36
C LEU A 535 -26.60 -5.06 -23.54
N GLY A 536 -26.58 -5.70 -24.71
CA GLY A 536 -27.21 -5.18 -25.92
C GLY A 536 -28.70 -4.89 -25.74
N LYS A 537 -29.20 -3.82 -26.36
CA LYS A 537 -30.62 -3.41 -26.25
C LYS A 537 -31.60 -4.45 -26.76
N ASP A 538 -31.17 -5.25 -27.74
CA ASP A 538 -31.96 -6.30 -28.36
C ASP A 538 -31.84 -7.66 -27.64
N SER A 539 -31.12 -7.72 -26.50
CA SER A 539 -30.96 -8.97 -25.75
C SER A 539 -32.33 -9.51 -25.32
N PRO A 540 -32.60 -10.81 -25.54
CA PRO A 540 -33.86 -11.42 -25.11
C PRO A 540 -34.05 -11.41 -23.59
N LEU A 541 -32.97 -11.30 -22.81
CA LEU A 541 -33.02 -11.27 -21.34
C LEU A 541 -33.87 -10.10 -20.83
N TRP A 542 -33.89 -8.96 -21.53
CA TRP A 542 -34.72 -7.79 -21.15
C TRP A 542 -36.22 -8.08 -21.13
N GLY A 543 -36.68 -9.00 -21.99
CA GLY A 543 -38.09 -9.33 -22.15
C GLY A 543 -38.59 -10.47 -21.27
N LEU A 544 -37.72 -11.11 -20.47
CA LEU A 544 -38.12 -12.25 -19.65
C LEU A 544 -38.70 -11.79 -18.31
N GLU A 545 -39.90 -12.27 -18.00
CA GLU A 545 -40.64 -11.85 -16.81
C GLU A 545 -40.06 -12.38 -15.48
N ASN A 546 -39.25 -13.42 -15.55
CA ASN A 546 -38.61 -14.08 -14.41
C ASN A 546 -37.10 -13.78 -14.31
N VAL A 547 -36.64 -12.68 -14.92
CA VAL A 547 -35.24 -12.26 -14.89
C VAL A 547 -35.06 -10.90 -14.23
N ILE A 548 -34.05 -10.79 -13.38
CA ILE A 548 -33.56 -9.53 -12.82
C ILE A 548 -32.17 -9.26 -13.41
N ILE A 549 -31.97 -8.08 -13.97
CA ILE A 549 -30.69 -7.65 -14.54
C ILE A 549 -30.24 -6.39 -13.82
N THR A 550 -29.00 -6.38 -13.35
CA THR A 550 -28.34 -5.16 -12.86
C THR A 550 -27.03 -4.95 -13.61
N PRO A 551 -26.62 -3.69 -13.88
CA PRO A 551 -25.52 -3.41 -14.80
C PRO A 551 -24.15 -3.46 -14.10
N HIS A 552 -23.76 -4.63 -13.58
CA HIS A 552 -22.48 -4.87 -12.90
C HIS A 552 -22.27 -3.95 -11.69
N VAL A 553 -23.29 -3.89 -10.83
CA VAL A 553 -23.35 -2.98 -9.67
C VAL A 553 -23.47 -3.70 -8.33
N ALA A 554 -23.54 -5.03 -8.29
CA ALA A 554 -23.73 -5.77 -7.03
C ALA A 554 -22.61 -5.53 -6.01
N VAL A 555 -21.43 -5.10 -6.46
CA VAL A 555 -20.29 -4.76 -5.61
C VAL A 555 -20.32 -3.30 -5.09
N MET A 556 -21.15 -2.44 -5.68
CA MET A 556 -21.14 -1.00 -5.45
C MET A 556 -21.71 -0.65 -4.08
N HIS A 557 -20.87 -0.10 -3.19
CA HIS A 557 -21.30 0.36 -1.88
C HIS A 557 -20.34 1.43 -1.32
N GLY A 558 -20.82 2.24 -0.36
CA GLY A 558 -20.07 3.40 0.15
C GLY A 558 -18.74 3.09 0.83
N LYS A 559 -18.54 1.84 1.31
CA LYS A 559 -17.31 1.40 1.99
C LYS A 559 -16.36 0.58 1.12
N TYR A 560 -16.64 0.42 -0.18
CA TYR A 560 -15.81 -0.43 -1.04
C TYR A 560 -14.34 0.01 -1.02
N ASN A 561 -14.10 1.32 -1.17
CA ASN A 561 -12.76 1.89 -1.18
C ASN A 561 -12.05 1.71 0.17
N ASP A 562 -12.75 1.85 1.29
CA ASP A 562 -12.18 1.63 2.62
C ASP A 562 -11.74 0.18 2.81
N ASN A 563 -12.60 -0.76 2.43
CA ASN A 563 -12.30 -2.19 2.52
C ASN A 563 -11.13 -2.58 1.61
N MET A 564 -11.11 -2.04 0.39
CA MET A 564 -10.02 -2.24 -0.57
C MET A 564 -8.70 -1.72 -0.03
N LEU A 565 -8.68 -0.47 0.46
CA LEU A 565 -7.49 0.15 1.01
C LEU A 565 -6.99 -0.56 2.27
N SER A 566 -7.89 -1.09 3.11
CA SER A 566 -7.52 -1.91 4.26
C SER A 566 -6.79 -3.19 3.84
N ILE A 567 -7.27 -3.90 2.81
CA ILE A 567 -6.56 -5.08 2.25
C ILE A 567 -5.21 -4.69 1.66
N PHE A 568 -5.15 -3.56 0.94
CA PHE A 568 -3.90 -3.06 0.38
C PHE A 568 -2.89 -2.72 1.47
N GLU A 569 -3.32 -2.03 2.52
CA GLU A 569 -2.53 -1.65 3.69
C GLU A 569 -1.97 -2.88 4.42
N GLU A 570 -2.78 -3.90 4.68
CA GLU A 570 -2.33 -5.19 5.22
C GLU A 570 -1.21 -5.80 4.36
N ASN A 571 -1.38 -5.76 3.04
CA ASN A 571 -0.39 -6.28 2.09
C ASN A 571 0.88 -5.44 2.01
N VAL A 572 0.80 -4.12 2.19
CA VAL A 572 1.98 -3.23 2.30
C VAL A 572 2.80 -3.61 3.52
N ARG A 573 2.16 -3.79 4.68
CA ARG A 573 2.85 -4.26 5.89
C ARG A 573 3.49 -5.62 5.66
N ALA A 574 2.75 -6.58 5.11
CA ALA A 574 3.29 -7.91 4.82
C ALA A 574 4.49 -7.85 3.85
N HIS A 575 4.41 -7.01 2.81
CA HIS A 575 5.51 -6.83 1.85
C HIS A 575 6.76 -6.26 2.51
N LEU A 576 6.59 -5.26 3.37
CA LEU A 576 7.68 -4.62 4.12
C LEU A 576 8.34 -5.56 5.13
N ASP A 577 7.55 -6.41 5.78
CA ASP A 577 8.01 -7.38 6.77
C ASP A 577 8.57 -8.67 6.14
N GLY A 578 8.58 -8.79 4.81
CA GLY A 578 8.98 -10.02 4.11
C GLY A 578 8.01 -11.20 4.31
N ARG A 579 6.77 -10.94 4.75
CA ARG A 579 5.72 -11.95 4.97
C ARG A 579 4.90 -12.19 3.70
N PRO A 580 4.25 -13.37 3.57
CA PRO A 580 3.31 -13.62 2.49
C PRO A 580 2.16 -12.60 2.48
N LYS A 581 1.88 -12.03 1.31
CA LYS A 581 0.73 -11.15 1.10
C LYS A 581 -0.55 -11.97 0.98
N ARG A 582 -1.67 -11.36 1.36
CA ARG A 582 -3.01 -11.89 1.14
C ARG A 582 -3.39 -11.75 -0.34
N ASN A 583 -4.22 -12.67 -0.82
CA ASN A 583 -4.76 -12.69 -2.20
C ASN A 583 -3.66 -12.68 -3.29
N MET A 584 -2.55 -13.39 -3.06
CA MET A 584 -1.53 -13.56 -4.10
C MET A 584 -2.07 -14.40 -5.26
N ALA A 585 -1.89 -13.89 -6.47
CA ALA A 585 -2.15 -14.59 -7.71
C ALA A 585 -0.90 -15.35 -8.17
N SER A 586 -1.10 -16.54 -8.72
CA SER A 586 -0.04 -17.26 -9.43
C SER A 586 0.27 -16.55 -10.76
N LEU A 587 1.55 -16.41 -11.07
CA LEU A 587 2.02 -15.87 -12.35
C LEU A 587 2.66 -16.99 -13.20
N PRO A 588 2.51 -16.96 -14.54
CA PRO A 588 1.72 -16.00 -15.32
C PRO A 588 0.21 -16.19 -15.11
N VAL A 589 -0.56 -15.10 -15.21
CA VAL A 589 -2.03 -15.20 -15.26
C VAL A 589 -2.39 -15.74 -16.65
N VAL A 590 -2.95 -16.94 -16.70
CA VAL A 590 -3.49 -17.51 -17.94
C VAL A 590 -4.93 -17.03 -18.08
N PHE A 591 -5.19 -16.22 -19.11
CA PHE A 591 -6.56 -15.81 -19.44
C PHE A 591 -7.23 -16.94 -20.23
N PRO A 592 -8.51 -17.26 -19.94
CA PRO A 592 -9.26 -18.16 -20.78
C PRO A 592 -9.37 -17.64 -22.21
N ASP A 593 -9.46 -18.55 -23.18
CA ASP A 593 -10.00 -18.24 -24.51
C ASP A 593 -11.48 -17.90 -24.34
N LEU A 594 -11.77 -16.62 -24.15
CA LEU A 594 -13.11 -16.13 -23.98
C LEU A 594 -13.87 -16.26 -25.31
N PRO A 595 -15.20 -16.56 -25.29
CA PRO A 595 -16.00 -16.60 -26.50
C PRO A 595 -15.81 -15.33 -27.32
N LYS A 596 -15.85 -15.40 -28.66
CA LYS A 596 -15.74 -14.20 -29.52
C LYS A 596 -16.82 -13.14 -29.21
N SER A 597 -17.93 -13.57 -28.63
CA SER A 597 -19.03 -12.71 -28.16
C SER A 597 -18.74 -12.03 -26.82
N TYR A 598 -17.79 -12.53 -26.02
CA TYR A 598 -17.40 -11.90 -24.77
C TYR A 598 -16.66 -10.60 -25.05
N LYS A 599 -17.22 -9.50 -24.55
CA LYS A 599 -16.55 -8.21 -24.50
C LYS A 599 -16.43 -7.82 -23.04
N PRO A 600 -15.21 -7.62 -22.51
CA PRO A 600 -15.06 -7.19 -21.13
C PRO A 600 -15.74 -5.82 -20.94
N PRO A 601 -16.30 -5.54 -19.75
CA PRO A 601 -17.02 -4.31 -19.47
C PRO A 601 -16.19 -3.08 -19.87
N THR A 602 -16.73 -2.30 -20.79
CA THR A 602 -16.22 -0.96 -21.07
C THR A 602 -16.95 0.02 -20.15
N PHE A 603 -16.30 0.39 -19.04
CA PHE A 603 -16.76 1.49 -18.20
C PHE A 603 -16.60 2.81 -18.95
N THR A 604 -17.56 3.10 -19.82
CA THR A 604 -17.73 4.44 -20.39
C THR A 604 -18.55 5.22 -19.37
N PRO A 605 -18.10 6.38 -18.85
CA PRO A 605 -18.91 7.18 -17.96
C PRO A 605 -20.23 7.49 -18.66
N ALA A 606 -21.35 7.05 -18.08
CA ALA A 606 -22.65 7.52 -18.54
C ALA A 606 -22.67 9.04 -18.39
N ALA A 607 -23.31 9.74 -19.34
CA ALA A 607 -23.65 11.14 -19.13
C ALA A 607 -24.34 11.26 -17.76
N PRO A 608 -23.98 12.26 -16.94
CA PRO A 608 -24.55 12.39 -15.61
C PRO A 608 -26.08 12.36 -15.73
N ALA A 609 -26.71 11.44 -15.01
CA ALA A 609 -28.15 11.45 -14.90
C ALA A 609 -28.57 12.85 -14.42
N PRO A 610 -29.60 13.47 -15.02
CA PRO A 610 -30.09 14.75 -14.54
C PRO A 610 -30.36 14.62 -13.04
N THR A 611 -29.79 15.53 -12.26
CA THR A 611 -29.94 15.59 -10.80
C THR A 611 -31.42 15.71 -10.46
N ARG A 612 -32.10 14.58 -10.29
CA ARG A 612 -33.34 14.52 -9.51
C ARG A 612 -32.89 14.52 -8.06
N THR A 613 -32.91 15.70 -7.46
CA THR A 613 -32.98 15.85 -6.00
C THR A 613 -34.12 14.95 -5.52
N PRO A 614 -33.88 13.94 -4.67
CA PRO A 614 -34.96 13.19 -4.08
C PRO A 614 -35.69 14.15 -3.14
N ASN A 615 -36.86 14.64 -3.56
CA ASN A 615 -37.81 15.32 -2.68
C ASN A 615 -38.38 14.28 -1.71
N VAL A 616 -37.58 13.80 -0.77
CA VAL A 616 -38.06 13.11 0.42
C VAL A 616 -38.36 14.21 1.44
N VAL A 617 -39.58 14.74 1.38
CA VAL A 617 -40.13 15.58 2.45
C VAL A 617 -40.54 14.64 3.57
N TYR A 618 -39.72 14.53 4.63
CA TYR A 618 -40.18 13.94 5.88
C TYR A 618 -41.18 14.91 6.52
N ALA A 619 -42.48 14.60 6.42
CA ALA A 619 -43.49 15.27 7.23
C ALA A 619 -43.39 14.76 8.67
N VAL A 620 -42.66 15.47 9.52
CA VAL A 620 -42.74 15.28 10.97
C VAL A 620 -44.05 15.90 11.43
N ARG A 621 -45.05 15.06 11.73
CA ARG A 621 -46.23 15.50 12.49
C ARG A 621 -45.80 15.64 13.95
N GLU A 622 -45.66 16.87 14.43
CA GLU A 622 -45.69 17.14 15.87
C GLU A 622 -47.03 16.63 16.41
N ARG A 623 -46.98 15.75 17.42
CA ARG A 623 -48.17 15.41 18.20
C ARG A 623 -48.44 16.58 19.15
N GLN A 624 -49.66 17.14 19.06
CA GLN A 624 -50.25 18.00 20.07
C GLN A 624 -50.42 17.27 21.40
#